data_AF-A0A1S4FIK1-F1
#
_entry.id   AF-A0A1S4FIK1-F1
#
_cell.length_a   1.000
_cell.length_b   1.000
_cell.length_c   1.000
_cell.angle_alpha   90.00
_cell.angle_beta   90.00
_cell.angle_gamma   90.00
#
_symmetry.space_group_name_H-M   'P 1'
#
loop_
_entity.id
_entity.type
_entity.pdbx_description
1 polymer ?
#
loop_
_entity_poly.entity_id
_entity_poly.type
_entity_poly.pdbx_seq_one_letter_code
_entity_poly.pdbx_strand_id
1 'polypeptide(L)'
;MNDIRRLKEQQKDKHPAFGSYLECMTRALFTGLATFTLGFSSIYFLQKLVAKRLPYPQKSAILVSTVIGTVASYKVTADRTKSCQAGWMAAEDKFTALSDNQLLEPEEEGERVL
;
A
#
# COMPACT_ATOMS: atom_id res chain seq x y z
N MET A 1 11.67 -21.38 -18.91
CA MET A 1 10.31 -21.00 -18.40
C MET A 1 9.80 -21.91 -17.27
N ASN A 2 10.43 -23.06 -17.00
CA ASN A 2 10.02 -23.98 -15.92
C ASN A 2 10.47 -23.55 -14.51
N ASP A 3 11.57 -22.80 -14.39
CA ASP A 3 12.10 -22.33 -13.10
C ASP A 3 11.14 -21.41 -12.34
N ILE A 4 10.54 -20.42 -13.01
CA ILE A 4 9.63 -19.45 -12.37
C ILE A 4 8.39 -20.14 -11.77
N ARG A 5 7.87 -21.17 -12.44
CA ARG A 5 6.74 -21.95 -11.93
C ARG A 5 7.12 -22.77 -10.70
N ARG A 6 8.28 -23.43 -10.72
CA ARG A 6 8.80 -24.17 -9.57
C ARG A 6 9.02 -23.27 -8.35
N LEU A 7 9.60 -22.09 -8.56
CA LEU A 7 9.82 -21.11 -7.50
C LEU A 7 8.48 -20.63 -6.89
N LYS A 8 7.49 -20.36 -7.76
CA LYS A 8 6.15 -19.98 -7.31
C LYS A 8 5.46 -21.08 -6.52
N GLU A 9 5.60 -22.34 -6.94
CA GLU A 9 5.04 -23.49 -6.22
C GLU A 9 5.75 -23.72 -4.88
N GLN A 10 7.09 -23.64 -4.83
CA GLN A 10 7.84 -23.72 -3.58
C GLN A 10 7.51 -22.59 -2.59
N GLN A 11 7.31 -21.36 -3.07
CA GLN A 11 6.88 -20.24 -2.23
C GLN A 11 5.42 -20.39 -1.78
N LYS A 12 4.54 -20.94 -2.62
CA LYS A 12 3.14 -21.17 -2.28
C LYS A 12 2.98 -22.27 -1.21
N ASP A 13 3.81 -23.32 -1.27
CA ASP A 13 3.81 -24.37 -0.26
C ASP A 13 4.34 -23.88 1.09
N LYS A 14 5.35 -22.98 1.07
CA LYS A 14 5.92 -22.43 2.30
C LYS A 14 5.05 -21.32 2.92
N HIS A 15 4.34 -20.55 2.09
CA HIS A 15 3.46 -19.44 2.52
C HIS A 15 2.12 -19.50 1.78
N PRO A 16 1.18 -20.37 2.18
CA PRO A 16 -0.10 -20.54 1.48
C PRO A 16 -0.98 -19.29 1.49
N ALA A 17 -0.82 -18.42 2.50
CA ALA A 17 -1.54 -17.15 2.64
C ALA A 17 -0.90 -15.97 1.88
N PHE A 18 0.28 -16.15 1.28
CA PHE A 18 0.98 -15.07 0.58
C PHE A 18 0.24 -14.59 -0.68
N GLY A 19 -0.47 -15.51 -1.35
CA GLY A 19 -1.26 -15.18 -2.54
C GLY A 19 -2.41 -14.20 -2.25
N SER A 20 -3.19 -14.47 -1.19
CA SER A 20 -4.31 -13.60 -0.78
C SER A 20 -3.80 -12.27 -0.21
N TYR A 21 -2.65 -12.28 0.48
CA TYR A 21 -1.96 -11.07 0.90
C TYR A 21 -1.59 -10.16 -0.28
N LEU A 22 -0.98 -10.71 -1.34
CA LEU A 22 -0.61 -9.93 -2.53
C LEU A 22 -1.83 -9.39 -3.29
N GLU A 23 -2.91 -10.16 -3.36
CA GLU A 23 -4.17 -9.68 -3.95
C GLU A 23 -4.72 -8.48 -3.15
N CYS A 24 -4.70 -8.57 -1.82
CA CYS A 24 -5.11 -7.47 -0.94
C CYS A 24 -4.20 -6.24 -1.09
N MET A 25 -2.88 -6.43 -1.13
CA MET A 25 -1.90 -5.37 -1.32
C MET A 25 -2.04 -4.64 -2.65
N THR A 26 -2.16 -5.39 -3.75
CA THR A 26 -2.33 -4.79 -5.08
C THR A 26 -3.65 -4.01 -5.16
N ARG A 27 -4.73 -4.55 -4.59
CA ARG A 27 -6.02 -3.84 -4.50
C ARG A 27 -5.92 -2.55 -3.66
N ALA A 28 -5.21 -2.59 -2.54
CA ALA A 28 -4.94 -1.41 -1.71
C ALA A 28 -4.17 -0.34 -2.51
N LEU A 29 -3.11 -0.73 -3.22
CA LEU A 29 -2.32 0.16 -4.07
C LEU A 29 -3.14 0.78 -5.20
N PHE A 30 -3.94 0.00 -5.93
CA PHE A 30 -4.81 0.53 -6.97
C PHE A 30 -5.87 1.50 -6.41
N THR A 31 -6.37 1.24 -5.20
CA THR A 31 -7.28 2.17 -4.52
C THR A 31 -6.57 3.47 -4.13
N GLY A 32 -5.33 3.39 -3.66
CA GLY A 32 -4.47 4.56 -3.41
C GLY A 32 -4.20 5.40 -4.66
N LEU A 33 -3.92 4.74 -5.79
CA LEU A 33 -3.73 5.41 -7.07
C LEU A 33 -5.01 6.06 -7.59
N ALA A 34 -6.16 5.38 -7.47
CA ALA A 34 -7.46 5.94 -7.86
C ALA A 34 -7.84 7.16 -7.00
N THR A 35 -7.60 7.09 -5.69
CA THR A 35 -7.85 8.22 -4.78
C THR A 35 -6.90 9.39 -5.06
N PHE A 36 -5.63 9.13 -5.37
CA PHE A 36 -4.67 10.15 -5.80
C PHE A 36 -5.14 10.88 -7.06
N THR A 37 -5.51 10.16 -8.12
CA THR A 37 -5.89 10.79 -9.40
C THR A 37 -7.18 11.60 -9.28
N LEU A 38 -8.22 11.05 -8.64
CA LEU A 38 -9.47 11.75 -8.41
C LEU A 38 -9.30 12.96 -7.47
N GLY A 39 -8.50 12.80 -6.40
CA GLY A 39 -8.15 13.88 -5.48
C GLY A 39 -7.38 15.00 -6.17
N PHE A 40 -6.35 14.65 -6.93
CA PHE A 40 -5.54 15.60 -7.67
C PHE A 40 -6.36 16.37 -8.71
N SER A 41 -7.20 15.68 -9.49
CA SER A 41 -8.07 16.34 -10.47
C SER A 41 -9.07 17.28 -9.79
N SER A 42 -9.76 16.83 -8.75
CA SER A 42 -10.76 17.65 -8.04
C SER A 42 -10.14 18.92 -7.44
N ILE A 43 -9.01 18.80 -6.75
CA ILE A 43 -8.28 19.93 -6.16
C ILE A 43 -7.78 20.87 -7.26
N TYR A 44 -7.25 20.34 -8.36
CA TYR A 44 -6.77 21.16 -9.49
C TYR A 44 -7.89 21.97 -10.14
N PHE A 45 -9.07 21.38 -10.37
CA PHE A 45 -10.23 22.11 -10.89
C PHE A 45 -10.70 23.18 -9.91
N LEU A 46 -10.74 22.87 -8.61
CA LEU A 46 -11.13 23.81 -7.57
C LEU A 46 -10.16 25.01 -7.51
N GLN A 47 -8.86 24.75 -7.55
CA GLN A 47 -7.81 25.78 -7.61
C GLN A 47 -7.94 26.65 -8.86
N LYS A 48 -8.25 26.06 -10.02
CA LYS A 48 -8.46 26.80 -11.28
C LYS A 48 -9.68 27.71 -11.23
N LEU A 49 -10.75 27.28 -10.55
CA LEU A 49 -11.98 28.06 -10.38
C LEU A 49 -11.77 29.23 -9.40
N VAL A 50 -11.01 29.01 -8.32
CA VAL A 50 -10.63 30.04 -7.34
C VAL A 50 -9.62 31.04 -7.92
N ALA A 51 -8.65 30.58 -8.72
CA ALA A 51 -7.69 31.45 -9.41
C ALA A 51 -8.34 32.41 -10.42
N LYS A 52 -9.57 32.13 -10.87
CA LYS A 52 -10.36 33.06 -11.69
C LYS A 52 -10.87 34.27 -10.88
N ARG A 53 -10.91 34.18 -9.55
CA ARG A 53 -11.36 35.24 -8.62
C ARG A 53 -10.22 35.89 -7.83
N LEU A 54 -9.09 35.22 -7.64
CA LEU A 54 -7.91 35.74 -6.93
C LEU A 54 -6.64 35.58 -7.79
N PRO A 55 -5.79 36.61 -7.93
CA PRO A 55 -4.55 36.55 -8.71
C PRO A 55 -3.50 35.67 -7.99
N TYR A 56 -3.65 34.35 -8.09
CA TYR A 56 -2.76 33.38 -7.47
C TYR A 56 -1.84 32.74 -8.53
N PRO A 57 -0.52 32.62 -8.28
CA PRO A 57 0.42 32.05 -9.25
C PRO A 57 0.11 30.56 -9.50
N GLN A 58 -0.02 30.17 -10.77
CA GLN A 58 -0.41 28.79 -11.13
C GLN A 58 0.61 27.72 -10.69
N LYS A 59 1.87 28.09 -10.46
CA LYS A 59 2.93 27.16 -10.06
C LYS A 59 2.75 26.59 -8.65
N SER A 60 2.26 27.40 -7.70
CA SER A 60 2.03 26.93 -6.33
C SER A 60 0.78 26.06 -6.23
N ALA A 61 -0.21 26.26 -7.09
CA ALA A 61 -1.43 25.45 -7.11
C ALA A 61 -1.13 23.95 -7.36
N ILE A 62 -0.32 23.65 -8.38
CA ILE A 62 0.04 22.26 -8.73
C ILE A 62 0.84 21.60 -7.61
N LEU A 63 1.80 22.31 -7.00
CA LEU A 63 2.56 21.81 -5.84
C LEU A 63 1.63 21.42 -4.68
N VAL A 64 0.67 22.29 -4.35
CA VAL A 64 -0.30 22.02 -3.27
C VAL A 64 -1.19 20.82 -3.60
N SER A 65 -1.66 20.71 -4.85
CA SER A 65 -2.49 19.56 -5.26
C SER A 65 -1.72 18.24 -5.18
N THR A 66 -0.46 18.22 -5.61
CA THR A 66 0.39 17.03 -5.53
C THR A 66 0.68 16.63 -4.08
N VAL A 67 1.04 17.60 -3.21
CA VAL A 67 1.33 17.31 -1.81
C VAL A 67 0.09 16.75 -1.10
N ILE A 68 -1.07 17.39 -1.27
CA ILE A 68 -2.32 16.92 -0.67
C ILE A 68 -2.70 15.54 -1.21
N GLY A 69 -2.60 15.34 -2.53
CA GLY A 69 -2.88 14.07 -3.18
C GLY A 69 -2.01 12.95 -2.61
N THR A 70 -0.69 13.17 -2.51
CA THR A 70 0.27 12.17 -2.01
C THR A 70 0.03 11.81 -0.54
N VAL A 71 -0.25 12.81 0.32
CA VAL A 71 -0.54 12.54 1.73
C VAL A 71 -1.83 11.75 1.87
N ALA A 72 -2.88 12.15 1.14
CA ALA A 72 -4.17 11.46 1.17
C ALA A 72 -4.07 10.02 0.66
N SER A 73 -3.39 9.81 -0.47
CA SER A 73 -3.20 8.48 -1.05
C SER A 73 -2.31 7.59 -0.17
N TYR A 74 -1.27 8.16 0.45
CA TYR A 74 -0.41 7.44 1.39
C TYR A 74 -1.18 6.97 2.62
N LYS A 75 -2.01 7.83 3.23
CA LYS A 75 -2.83 7.45 4.40
C LYS A 75 -3.81 6.33 4.05
N VAL A 76 -4.56 6.48 2.95
CA VAL A 76 -5.47 5.43 2.46
C VAL A 76 -4.74 4.12 2.19
N THR A 77 -3.58 4.19 1.53
CA THR A 77 -2.81 3.00 1.19
C THR A 77 -2.26 2.35 2.45
N ALA A 78 -1.67 3.13 3.36
CA ALA A 78 -1.08 2.65 4.60
C ALA A 78 -2.11 1.94 5.50
N ASP A 79 -3.31 2.49 5.66
CA ASP A 79 -4.34 1.87 6.50
C ASP A 79 -4.84 0.53 5.91
N ARG A 80 -4.97 0.47 4.58
CA ARG A 80 -5.36 -0.76 3.87
C ARG A 80 -4.25 -1.80 3.91
N THR A 81 -3.00 -1.38 3.68
CA THR A 81 -1.79 -2.21 3.79
C THR A 81 -1.68 -2.83 5.18
N LYS A 82 -1.87 -2.04 6.26
CA LYS A 82 -1.86 -2.56 7.64
C LYS A 82 -2.92 -3.63 7.88
N SER A 83 -4.12 -3.43 7.32
CA SER A 83 -5.20 -4.42 7.43
C SER A 83 -4.88 -5.72 6.69
N CYS A 84 -4.32 -5.62 5.47
CA CYS A 84 -3.85 -6.77 4.70
C CYS A 84 -2.72 -7.52 5.43
N GLN A 85 -1.78 -6.78 6.03
CA GLN A 85 -0.66 -7.32 6.78
C GLN A 85 -1.14 -8.04 8.05
N ALA A 86 -2.08 -7.47 8.80
CA ALA A 86 -2.66 -8.11 9.97
C ALA A 86 -3.36 -9.43 9.62
N GLY A 87 -4.08 -9.46 8.49
CA GLY A 87 -4.71 -10.69 7.98
C GLY A 87 -3.68 -11.76 7.59
N TRP A 88 -2.55 -11.35 7.03
CA TRP A 88 -1.45 -12.26 6.70
C TRP A 88 -0.76 -12.82 7.95
N MET A 89 -0.38 -11.97 8.90
CA MET A 89 0.23 -12.41 10.17
C MET A 89 -0.69 -13.39 10.91
N ALA A 90 -1.99 -13.11 11.01
CA ALA A 90 -2.94 -14.02 11.66
C ALA A 90 -3.17 -15.34 10.91
N ALA A 91 -2.91 -15.38 9.61
CA ALA A 91 -2.92 -16.62 8.84
C ALA A 91 -1.61 -17.38 9.07
N GLU A 92 -0.47 -16.70 8.94
CA GLU A 92 0.86 -17.26 9.09
C GLU A 92 1.08 -17.81 10.51
N ASP A 93 0.71 -17.09 11.57
CA ASP A 93 0.84 -17.53 12.98
C ASP A 93 0.16 -18.89 13.23
N LYS A 94 -0.98 -19.14 12.59
CA LYS A 94 -1.71 -20.42 12.70
C LYS A 94 -0.96 -21.57 12.00
N PHE A 95 -0.20 -21.27 10.95
CA PHE A 95 0.63 -22.25 10.26
C PHE A 95 1.99 -22.41 10.97
N THR A 96 2.58 -21.35 11.51
CA THR A 96 3.83 -21.38 12.27
C THR A 96 3.68 -22.16 13.57
N ALA A 97 2.55 -22.06 14.28
CA ALA A 97 2.28 -22.90 15.47
C ALA A 97 2.22 -24.43 15.17
N LEU A 98 1.99 -24.81 13.90
CA LEU A 98 2.10 -26.20 13.42
C LEU A 98 3.51 -26.53 12.87
N SER A 99 4.33 -25.51 12.60
CA SER A 99 5.70 -25.60 12.05
C SER A 99 6.81 -25.37 13.10
N ASP A 100 6.46 -24.95 14.32
CA ASP A 100 7.35 -24.69 15.48
C ASP A 100 7.96 -25.99 16.10
N ASN A 101 8.02 -27.06 15.31
CA ASN A 101 8.94 -28.17 15.56
C ASN A 101 10.19 -28.09 14.68
N GLN A 102 10.36 -27.05 13.85
CA GLN A 102 11.41 -27.08 12.83
C GLN A 102 11.99 -25.74 12.34
N LEU A 103 12.36 -24.77 13.19
CA LEU A 103 13.60 -23.95 13.05
C LEU A 103 13.48 -22.59 13.75
N LEU A 104 14.21 -22.49 14.87
CA LEU A 104 14.73 -21.27 15.45
C LEU A 104 15.54 -20.46 14.41
N GLU A 105 15.31 -19.15 14.29
CA GLU A 105 16.19 -18.06 14.78
C GLU A 105 15.60 -16.66 14.42
N PRO A 106 15.78 -15.61 15.26
CA PRO A 106 15.11 -14.30 15.15
C PRO A 106 16.00 -13.16 14.59
N GLU A 107 15.39 -12.09 14.07
CA GLU A 107 15.79 -10.65 14.19
C GLU A 107 14.65 -9.79 13.57
N GLU A 108 13.91 -8.96 14.32
CA GLU A 108 14.23 -7.58 14.82
C GLU A 108 14.27 -6.53 13.68
N GLU A 109 13.83 -5.27 13.74
CA GLU A 109 13.05 -4.39 14.61
C GLU A 109 12.87 -3.04 13.82
N GLY A 110 11.89 -2.18 14.15
CA GLY A 110 11.92 -0.72 13.86
C GLY A 110 11.59 -0.26 12.42
N GLU A 111 10.92 0.87 12.13
CA GLU A 111 10.99 2.16 12.81
C GLU A 111 9.75 3.02 12.44
N ARG A 112 9.18 3.62 13.48
CA ARG A 112 8.09 4.59 13.52
C ARG A 112 8.72 5.99 13.56
N VAL A 113 8.61 6.82 12.53
CA VAL A 113 9.02 8.23 12.64
C VAL A 113 8.10 9.17 11.85
N LEU A 114 7.52 10.10 12.64
CA LEU A 114 6.96 11.43 12.37
C LEU A 114 6.07 11.66 11.13
#